data_AF-A0A1R1X7B2-F1
#
_entry.id   AF-A0A1R1X7B2-F1
#
_cell.length_a   1.000
_cell.length_b   1.000
_cell.length_c   1.000
_cell.angle_alpha   90.00
_cell.angle_beta   90.00
_cell.angle_gamma   90.00
#
_symmetry.space_group_name_H-M   'P 1'
#
loop_
_entity.id
_entity.type
_entity.pdbx_description
1 polymer ?
#
loop_
_entity_poly.entity_id
_entity_poly.type
_entity_poly.pdbx_seq_one_letter_code
_entity_poly.pdbx_strand_id
1 'polypeptide(L)'
;MMSSEASSKKETANKKLALAREHLKALALENEKISQQLEDFSAKEKEWKAEKDALLKEKLALEEEKSKLSSENKSLTAELSLKNDEISNLKEKIAATPTTQPIHTPILGRSSSPTAKSPTLDSNSTADQSKSKSPTLKKSVSLSAKNKFDKSSRPCSPDKSHVCCFKNSETKLDLNWEDFVLKLAKILTIKVNAVKTSKGAITAKQVLEVVQELEKNRAADINKKNNTENDSILNFKKNISAEDTNKKLELVIEEKRQLELEYENLLEKVEKMQSVVKAKMKAESEEIDRLREQKVLDSDRIKDLSAQIEGYSSLNKDLQAQLVQCKSELSQSQENVVMLQYQYEIEQRNALKSSQDFENAKFEFEKKFDGYRRELELLNDSKSNLENKNFQLQMDVSNLLNVQQAWAEEKGMQNTTISNLQSALDSLQHANESETNDLIEKFEIEKSALLSQIADLRNQLDLLEKKKLDSSLEVDIESYNSLKAQFNEQSSTIAQLRQKASLYLLRLQFYLLLIVITLNDHLAETMRRLKDENDEYLLDRRVISSLLVSFFSMKYGDSKRYEVLELISKILQLNEQQNQKIGLIRKAGKQSVSISGSDNDKTDESISDMWISYLLRESSPYEQK
;
A
#
# COMPACT_ATOMS: atom_id res chain seq x y z
N MET A 1 20.10 -34.42 -40.53
CA MET A 1 20.14 -33.30 -39.55
C MET A 1 18.84 -32.49 -39.52
N MET A 2 18.23 -32.12 -40.65
CA MET A 2 16.96 -31.35 -40.67
C MET A 2 15.78 -32.03 -39.93
N SER A 3 15.70 -33.37 -39.89
CA SER A 3 14.59 -34.07 -39.24
C SER A 3 14.67 -34.12 -37.70
N SER A 4 15.85 -34.05 -37.09
CA SER A 4 15.97 -34.08 -35.62
C SER A 4 15.63 -32.73 -35.01
N GLU A 5 15.92 -31.64 -35.73
CA GLU A 5 15.64 -30.28 -35.29
C GLU A 5 14.15 -29.94 -35.34
N ALA A 6 13.42 -30.48 -36.34
CA ALA A 6 11.97 -30.40 -36.39
C ALA A 6 11.31 -31.17 -35.24
N SER A 7 11.89 -32.32 -34.84
CA SER A 7 11.40 -33.12 -33.72
C SER A 7 11.57 -32.39 -32.38
N SER A 8 12.72 -31.75 -32.13
CA SER A 8 12.94 -31.02 -30.87
C SER A 8 12.07 -29.76 -30.75
N LYS A 9 11.83 -29.05 -31.86
CA LYS A 9 10.90 -27.91 -31.92
C LYS A 9 9.46 -28.34 -31.65
N LYS A 10 9.04 -29.51 -32.17
CA LYS A 10 7.72 -30.08 -31.89
C LYS A 10 7.57 -30.50 -30.42
N GLU A 11 8.61 -31.07 -29.83
CA GLU A 11 8.59 -31.47 -28.42
C GLU A 11 8.54 -30.27 -27.47
N THR A 12 9.30 -29.21 -27.76
CA THR A 12 9.27 -27.96 -26.98
C THR A 12 7.93 -27.23 -27.12
N ALA A 13 7.32 -27.22 -28.31
CA ALA A 13 5.97 -26.71 -28.51
C ALA A 13 4.92 -27.50 -27.72
N ASN A 14 5.02 -28.83 -27.71
CA ASN A 14 4.13 -29.69 -26.91
C ASN A 14 4.28 -29.45 -25.41
N LYS A 15 5.51 -29.26 -24.90
CA LYS A 15 5.77 -28.91 -23.50
C LYS A 15 5.15 -27.56 -23.13
N LYS A 16 5.29 -26.54 -23.99
CA LYS A 16 4.64 -25.23 -23.79
C LYS A 16 3.12 -25.33 -23.79
N LEU A 17 2.55 -26.14 -24.67
CA LEU A 17 1.10 -26.37 -24.74
C LEU A 17 0.59 -27.11 -23.49
N ALA A 18 1.34 -28.09 -22.98
CA ALA A 18 1.03 -28.76 -21.72
C ALA A 18 1.06 -27.79 -20.53
N LEU A 19 2.09 -26.94 -20.43
CA LEU A 19 2.17 -25.91 -19.39
C LEU A 19 1.00 -24.90 -19.49
N ALA A 20 0.64 -24.48 -20.70
CA ALA A 20 -0.51 -23.59 -20.91
C ALA A 20 -1.83 -24.23 -20.49
N ARG A 21 -2.01 -25.54 -20.74
CA ARG A 21 -3.18 -26.29 -20.27
C ARG A 21 -3.24 -26.38 -18.75
N GLU A 22 -2.12 -26.65 -18.08
CA GLU A 22 -2.06 -26.68 -16.62
C GLU A 22 -2.34 -25.30 -16.01
N HIS A 23 -1.80 -24.22 -16.61
CA HIS A 23 -2.10 -22.86 -16.19
C HIS A 23 -3.58 -22.50 -16.37
N LEU A 24 -4.20 -22.90 -17.48
CA LEU A 24 -5.64 -22.70 -17.71
C LEU A 24 -6.50 -23.49 -16.71
N LYS A 25 -6.11 -24.72 -16.35
CA LYS A 25 -6.78 -25.47 -15.28
C LYS A 25 -6.65 -24.80 -13.93
N ALA A 26 -5.45 -24.29 -13.59
CA ALA A 26 -5.23 -23.56 -12.35
C ALA A 26 -6.10 -22.31 -12.26
N LEU A 27 -6.17 -21.52 -13.34
CA LEU A 27 -7.06 -20.36 -13.43
C LEU A 27 -8.55 -20.73 -13.35
N ALA A 28 -8.96 -21.85 -13.95
CA ALA A 28 -10.34 -22.32 -13.83
C ALA A 28 -10.71 -22.68 -12.39
N LEU A 29 -9.81 -23.37 -11.67
CA LEU A 29 -10.00 -23.70 -10.25
C LEU A 29 -10.01 -22.45 -9.37
N GLU A 30 -9.16 -21.46 -9.68
CA GLU A 30 -9.15 -20.19 -8.97
C GLU A 30 -10.46 -19.40 -9.18
N ASN A 31 -10.97 -19.36 -10.42
CA ASN A 31 -12.26 -18.74 -10.73
C ASN A 31 -13.43 -19.46 -10.04
N GLU A 32 -13.40 -20.79 -9.95
CA GLU A 32 -14.40 -21.57 -9.22
C GLU A 32 -14.35 -21.24 -7.72
N LYS A 33 -13.15 -21.15 -7.14
CA LYS A 33 -12.95 -20.75 -5.75
C LYS A 33 -13.44 -19.33 -5.48
N ILE A 34 -13.16 -18.38 -6.36
CA ILE A 34 -13.66 -16.99 -6.24
C ILE A 34 -15.19 -16.98 -6.33
N SER A 35 -15.78 -17.78 -7.22
CA SER A 35 -17.24 -17.88 -7.36
C SER A 35 -17.89 -18.43 -6.09
N GLN A 36 -17.32 -19.47 -5.48
CA GLN A 36 -17.78 -20.00 -4.19
C GLN A 36 -17.66 -18.96 -3.08
N GLN A 37 -16.54 -18.23 -3.01
CA GLN A 37 -16.37 -17.14 -2.05
C GLN A 37 -17.42 -16.03 -2.24
N LEU A 38 -17.74 -15.68 -3.48
CA LEU A 38 -18.76 -14.67 -3.79
C LEU A 38 -20.15 -15.12 -3.32
N GLU A 39 -20.47 -16.40 -3.49
CA GLU A 39 -21.73 -16.99 -3.05
C GLU A 39 -21.82 -17.04 -1.52
N ASP A 40 -20.73 -17.39 -0.82
CA ASP A 40 -20.63 -17.33 0.64
C ASP A 40 -20.81 -15.90 1.17
N PHE A 41 -20.20 -14.90 0.52
CA PHE A 41 -20.39 -13.50 0.88
C PHE A 41 -21.84 -13.04 0.64
N SER A 42 -22.46 -13.46 -0.46
CA SER A 42 -23.87 -13.16 -0.74
C SER A 42 -24.81 -13.79 0.30
N ALA A 43 -24.52 -15.02 0.73
CA ALA A 43 -25.27 -15.69 1.79
C ALA A 43 -25.14 -14.94 3.13
N LYS A 44 -23.92 -14.57 3.53
CA LYS A 44 -23.68 -13.76 4.73
C LYS A 44 -24.36 -12.40 4.68
N GLU A 45 -24.38 -11.75 3.51
CA GLU A 45 -25.07 -10.47 3.36
C GLU A 45 -26.60 -10.61 3.56
N LYS A 46 -27.20 -11.73 3.10
CA LYS A 46 -28.61 -12.04 3.35
C LYS A 46 -28.87 -12.30 4.83
N GLU A 47 -28.00 -13.04 5.50
CA GLU A 47 -28.10 -13.31 6.94
C GLU A 47 -28.02 -12.01 7.75
N TRP A 48 -27.04 -11.15 7.47
CA TRP A 48 -26.91 -9.85 8.15
C TRP A 48 -28.10 -8.92 7.89
N LYS A 49 -28.69 -8.95 6.69
CA LYS A 49 -29.93 -8.22 6.40
C LYS A 49 -31.09 -8.75 7.24
N ALA A 50 -31.25 -10.06 7.35
CA ALA A 50 -32.28 -10.67 8.18
C ALA A 50 -32.10 -10.38 9.68
N GLU A 51 -30.87 -10.44 10.18
CA GLU A 51 -30.53 -10.09 11.56
C GLU A 51 -30.80 -8.62 11.86
N LYS A 52 -30.42 -7.73 10.94
CA LYS A 52 -30.73 -6.29 11.05
C LYS A 52 -32.23 -6.04 11.10
N ASP A 53 -33.01 -6.70 10.26
CA ASP A 53 -34.48 -6.56 10.25
C ASP A 53 -35.12 -7.11 11.53
N ALA A 54 -34.58 -8.19 12.10
CA ALA A 54 -35.01 -8.73 13.38
C ALA A 54 -34.75 -7.75 14.53
N LEU A 55 -33.54 -7.18 14.60
CA LEU A 55 -33.19 -6.16 15.60
C LEU A 55 -34.03 -4.89 15.46
N LEU A 56 -34.41 -4.52 14.23
CA LEU A 56 -35.28 -3.37 13.98
C LEU A 56 -36.70 -3.62 14.53
N LYS A 57 -37.22 -4.84 14.36
CA LYS A 57 -38.52 -5.24 14.95
C LYS A 57 -38.47 -5.26 16.48
N GLU A 58 -37.41 -5.81 17.07
CA GLU A 58 -37.22 -5.83 18.51
C GLU A 58 -37.14 -4.40 19.08
N LYS A 59 -36.38 -3.51 18.43
CA LYS A 59 -36.30 -2.10 18.81
C LYS A 59 -37.68 -1.42 18.78
N LEU A 60 -38.49 -1.67 17.76
CA LEU A 60 -39.83 -1.11 17.66
C LEU A 60 -40.75 -1.63 18.78
N ALA A 61 -40.69 -2.93 19.09
CA ALA A 61 -41.46 -3.52 20.19
C ALA A 61 -41.06 -2.93 21.55
N LEU A 62 -39.76 -2.73 21.79
CA LEU A 62 -39.26 -2.10 23.02
C LEU A 62 -39.68 -0.64 23.14
N GLU A 63 -39.72 0.12 22.04
CA GLU A 63 -40.20 1.51 22.08
C GLU A 63 -41.71 1.58 22.35
N GLU A 64 -42.49 0.62 21.82
CA GLU A 64 -43.91 0.49 22.13
C GLU A 64 -44.14 0.14 23.60
N GLU A 65 -43.41 -0.83 24.16
CA GLU A 65 -43.47 -1.20 25.57
C GLU A 65 -43.06 -0.03 26.49
N LYS A 66 -41.98 0.68 26.14
CA LYS A 66 -41.56 1.89 26.85
C LYS A 66 -42.61 2.99 26.81
N SER A 67 -43.31 3.17 25.68
CA SER A 67 -44.41 4.12 25.58
C SER A 67 -45.58 3.74 26.49
N LYS A 68 -45.89 2.44 26.59
CA LYS A 68 -46.93 1.89 27.47
C LYS A 68 -46.56 2.09 28.94
N LEU A 69 -45.35 1.72 29.35
CA LEU A 69 -44.84 1.95 30.71
C LEU A 69 -44.79 3.45 31.06
N SER A 70 -44.48 4.33 30.10
CA SER A 70 -44.53 5.78 30.33
C SER A 70 -45.96 6.25 30.60
N SER A 71 -46.95 5.74 29.87
CA SER A 71 -48.36 6.07 30.11
C SER A 71 -48.86 5.55 31.46
N GLU A 72 -48.46 4.34 31.85
CA GLU A 72 -48.79 3.73 33.14
C GLU A 72 -48.17 4.50 34.31
N ASN A 73 -46.88 4.88 34.20
CA ASN A 73 -46.22 5.72 35.20
C ASN A 73 -46.92 7.09 35.35
N LYS A 74 -47.37 7.70 34.25
CA LYS A 74 -48.14 8.95 34.32
C LYS A 74 -49.47 8.75 35.06
N SER A 75 -50.16 7.63 34.82
CA SER A 75 -51.39 7.27 35.53
C SER A 75 -51.15 7.07 37.03
N LEU A 76 -50.12 6.28 37.40
CA LEU A 76 -49.77 6.04 38.80
C LEU A 76 -49.34 7.33 39.51
N THR A 77 -48.61 8.21 38.83
CA THR A 77 -48.22 9.52 39.39
C THR A 77 -49.45 10.40 39.65
N ALA A 78 -50.43 10.39 38.74
CA ALA A 78 -51.69 11.10 38.94
C ALA A 78 -52.49 10.53 40.12
N GLU A 79 -52.56 9.20 40.24
CA GLU A 79 -53.23 8.52 41.35
C GLU A 79 -52.55 8.80 42.70
N LEU A 80 -51.22 8.80 42.75
CA LEU A 80 -50.46 9.18 43.95
C LEU A 80 -50.70 10.64 44.34
N SER A 81 -50.80 11.55 43.38
CA SER A 81 -51.16 12.95 43.66
C SER A 81 -52.54 13.04 44.32
N LEU A 82 -53.54 12.36 43.76
CA LEU A 82 -54.90 12.34 44.32
C LEU A 82 -54.92 11.76 45.74
N LYS A 83 -54.19 10.67 45.99
CA LYS A 83 -54.07 10.07 47.32
C LYS A 83 -53.37 10.99 48.30
N ASN A 84 -52.36 11.73 47.86
CA ASN A 84 -51.67 12.70 48.69
C ASN A 84 -52.56 13.91 49.05
N ASP A 85 -53.41 14.35 48.12
CA ASP A 85 -54.43 15.37 48.36
C ASP A 85 -55.50 14.87 49.35
N GLU A 86 -55.96 13.62 49.22
CA GLU A 86 -56.85 12.98 50.20
C GLU A 86 -56.23 12.92 51.60
N ILE A 87 -54.97 12.53 51.72
CA ILE A 87 -54.25 12.49 53.00
C ILE A 87 -54.14 13.91 53.60
N SER A 88 -53.87 14.92 52.78
CA SER A 88 -53.76 16.31 53.23
C SER A 88 -55.11 16.82 53.76
N ASN A 89 -56.20 16.53 53.05
CA ASN A 89 -57.57 16.84 53.48
C ASN A 89 -57.96 16.11 54.77
N LEU A 90 -57.54 14.85 54.95
CA LEU A 90 -57.78 14.10 56.19
C LEU A 90 -56.99 14.67 57.37
N LYS A 91 -55.73 15.07 57.16
CA LYS A 91 -54.91 15.75 58.18
C LYS A 91 -55.53 17.07 58.61
N GLU A 92 -56.06 17.84 57.66
CA GLU A 92 -56.73 19.11 57.94
C GLU A 92 -58.04 18.92 58.72
N LYS A 93 -58.82 17.87 58.40
CA LYS A 93 -60.01 17.47 59.18
C LYS A 93 -59.68 17.04 60.61
N ILE A 94 -58.57 16.31 60.81
CA ILE A 94 -58.11 15.90 62.15
C ILE A 94 -57.66 17.12 62.97
N ALA A 95 -57.05 18.12 62.32
CA ALA A 95 -56.64 19.36 62.98
C ALA A 95 -57.82 20.28 63.36
N ALA A 96 -58.97 20.14 62.71
CA ALA A 96 -60.15 21.00 62.91
C ALA A 96 -61.12 20.53 64.03
N THR A 97 -60.92 19.36 64.64
CA THR A 97 -61.75 18.87 65.75
C THR A 97 -61.25 19.34 67.13
N PRO A 98 -62.06 20.07 67.95
CA PRO A 98 -61.65 20.49 69.29
C PRO A 98 -62.31 19.63 70.38
N THR A 99 -61.52 18.84 71.13
CA THR A 99 -62.00 18.23 72.39
C THR A 99 -60.90 18.18 73.46
N THR A 100 -60.99 19.14 74.37
CA THR A 100 -61.10 19.03 75.83
C THR A 100 -60.31 17.96 76.61
N GLN A 101 -59.24 18.45 77.25
CA GLN A 101 -58.54 18.18 78.53
C GLN A 101 -58.84 16.98 79.52
N PRO A 102 -58.21 16.87 80.73
CA PRO A 102 -57.20 15.83 81.04
C PRO A 102 -57.38 15.13 82.43
N ILE A 103 -56.79 13.96 82.73
CA ILE A 103 -56.63 13.49 84.14
C ILE A 103 -55.31 12.73 84.37
N HIS A 104 -54.38 13.42 85.05
CA HIS A 104 -53.50 13.04 86.18
C HIS A 104 -53.17 11.55 86.47
N THR A 105 -51.91 11.08 86.26
CA THR A 105 -50.75 10.89 87.21
C THR A 105 -50.74 9.58 88.06
N PRO A 106 -49.62 9.13 88.70
CA PRO A 106 -48.18 9.02 88.34
C PRO A 106 -47.49 7.70 88.82
N ILE A 107 -46.18 7.48 88.55
CA ILE A 107 -45.09 7.10 89.51
C ILE A 107 -43.81 6.53 88.81
N LEU A 108 -42.68 7.23 89.05
CA LEU A 108 -41.23 6.90 89.15
C LEU A 108 -40.55 5.88 88.19
N GLY A 109 -39.32 6.10 87.69
CA GLY A 109 -38.35 7.17 87.93
C GLY A 109 -36.93 6.85 87.39
N ARG A 110 -36.06 7.88 87.45
CA ARG A 110 -34.58 7.94 87.31
C ARG A 110 -33.98 7.94 85.88
N SER A 111 -33.58 9.11 85.37
CA SER A 111 -32.28 9.81 85.53
C SER A 111 -31.23 9.29 84.51
N SER A 112 -30.55 10.08 83.69
CA SER A 112 -30.03 11.44 83.86
C SER A 112 -29.66 12.07 82.51
N SER A 113 -30.02 13.35 82.35
CA SER A 113 -29.44 14.37 81.45
C SER A 113 -27.93 14.60 81.74
N PRO A 114 -27.18 15.56 81.13
CA PRO A 114 -27.56 16.70 80.26
C PRO A 114 -26.59 16.85 79.04
N THR A 115 -26.56 17.84 78.13
CA THR A 115 -26.98 19.25 78.05
C THR A 115 -26.78 19.62 76.56
N ALA A 116 -27.81 19.98 75.80
CA ALA A 116 -28.20 21.37 75.45
C ALA A 116 -27.07 22.26 74.89
N LYS A 117 -27.21 22.68 73.62
CA LYS A 117 -27.47 24.09 73.20
C LYS A 117 -27.37 24.25 71.66
N SER A 118 -28.44 24.82 71.12
CA SER A 118 -28.57 25.60 69.87
C SER A 118 -27.61 26.83 69.85
N PRO A 119 -27.52 27.76 68.84
CA PRO A 119 -28.49 28.06 67.75
C PRO A 119 -27.91 28.63 66.40
N THR A 120 -28.81 28.91 65.44
CA THR A 120 -28.94 30.05 64.47
C THR A 120 -27.80 30.63 63.59
N LEU A 121 -28.18 30.77 62.30
CA LEU A 121 -28.12 31.94 61.37
C LEU A 121 -26.80 32.55 60.84
N ASP A 122 -26.83 32.72 59.51
CA ASP A 122 -26.27 33.76 58.63
C ASP A 122 -24.76 34.07 58.61
N SER A 123 -24.16 33.93 57.41
CA SER A 123 -23.73 35.07 56.55
C SER A 123 -22.55 34.72 55.62
N ASN A 124 -22.54 35.44 54.48
CA ASN A 124 -21.64 35.40 53.33
C ASN A 124 -20.12 35.42 53.63
N SER A 125 -19.33 34.78 52.75
CA SER A 125 -18.13 35.37 52.12
C SER A 125 -17.33 34.34 51.29
N THR A 126 -17.31 34.56 49.98
CA THR A 126 -16.14 34.67 49.08
C THR A 126 -14.92 33.74 49.19
N ALA A 127 -14.55 33.17 48.02
CA ALA A 127 -13.22 32.71 47.57
C ALA A 127 -12.62 31.50 48.33
N ASP A 128 -11.84 30.58 47.78
CA ASP A 128 -11.17 30.42 46.50
C ASP A 128 -10.81 28.92 46.36
N GLN A 129 -10.34 28.56 45.18
CA GLN A 129 -9.84 27.26 44.72
C GLN A 129 -9.16 26.34 45.76
N SER A 130 -9.43 25.03 45.72
CA SER A 130 -8.45 24.00 45.32
C SER A 130 -8.78 22.56 45.80
N LYS A 131 -8.63 21.63 44.85
CA LYS A 131 -8.11 20.26 44.96
C LYS A 131 -8.74 19.29 45.97
N SER A 132 -9.55 18.39 45.39
CA SER A 132 -9.82 17.03 45.83
C SER A 132 -8.58 16.27 46.32
N LYS A 133 -8.65 15.67 47.52
CA LYS A 133 -7.90 14.46 47.90
C LYS A 133 -8.57 13.80 49.12
N SER A 134 -9.30 12.73 48.85
CA SER A 134 -9.77 11.73 49.82
C SER A 134 -8.60 10.86 50.31
N PRO A 135 -8.48 10.52 51.61
CA PRO A 135 -7.54 9.52 52.08
C PRO A 135 -8.16 8.10 52.11
N THR A 136 -7.35 7.14 51.69
CA THR A 136 -7.54 5.69 51.74
C THR A 136 -7.48 5.15 53.17
N LEU A 137 -8.43 4.27 53.54
CA LEU A 137 -8.34 3.41 54.71
C LEU A 137 -8.20 1.93 54.33
N LYS A 138 -7.37 1.27 55.13
CA LYS A 138 -6.66 0.00 54.92
C LYS A 138 -7.57 -1.21 55.12
N LYS A 139 -7.37 -2.24 54.28
CA LYS A 139 -7.84 -3.61 54.47
C LYS A 139 -7.01 -4.31 55.56
N SER A 140 -7.68 -4.94 56.52
CA SER A 140 -7.11 -5.97 57.40
C SER A 140 -7.85 -7.30 57.17
N VAL A 141 -7.09 -8.31 56.75
CA VAL A 141 -6.80 -9.57 57.45
C VAL A 141 -8.00 -10.54 57.57
N SER A 142 -7.99 -11.53 56.68
CA SER A 142 -8.76 -12.77 56.77
C SER A 142 -7.84 -13.90 57.24
N LEU A 143 -8.22 -14.61 58.31
CA LEU A 143 -7.64 -15.89 58.70
C LEU A 143 -8.74 -16.96 58.79
N SER A 144 -8.50 -18.03 58.04
CA SER A 144 -8.59 -19.44 58.44
C SER A 144 -9.91 -20.00 59.00
N ALA A 145 -10.48 -21.00 58.31
CA ALA A 145 -10.25 -22.40 58.71
C ALA A 145 -10.86 -23.40 57.72
N LYS A 146 -10.05 -24.39 57.37
CA LYS A 146 -10.39 -25.63 56.66
C LYS A 146 -11.15 -26.57 57.59
N ASN A 147 -12.12 -27.32 57.07
CA ASN A 147 -12.33 -28.70 57.47
C ASN A 147 -12.76 -29.56 56.28
N LYS A 148 -12.00 -30.65 56.11
CA LYS A 148 -12.23 -31.79 55.22
C LYS A 148 -13.32 -32.68 55.84
N PHE A 149 -14.15 -33.33 55.03
CA PHE A 149 -14.39 -34.79 55.10
C PHE A 149 -15.22 -35.28 53.91
N ASP A 150 -15.18 -36.59 53.73
CA ASP A 150 -15.08 -37.36 52.49
C ASP A 150 -16.33 -37.57 51.63
N LYS A 151 -16.03 -37.80 50.34
CA LYS A 151 -16.87 -38.52 49.38
C LYS A 151 -16.70 -40.03 49.61
N SER A 152 -17.80 -40.77 49.76
CA SER A 152 -17.84 -42.18 49.43
C SER A 152 -19.15 -42.51 48.71
N SER A 153 -19.03 -43.26 47.63
CA SER A 153 -20.12 -43.80 46.83
C SER A 153 -20.03 -45.32 46.90
N ARG A 154 -21.11 -46.02 47.28
CA ARG A 154 -21.46 -47.34 46.74
C ARG A 154 -22.95 -47.70 47.02
N PRO A 155 -23.56 -48.55 46.19
CA PRO A 155 -25.01 -48.72 46.05
C PRO A 155 -25.55 -50.01 46.72
N CYS A 156 -26.84 -50.04 47.05
CA CYS A 156 -27.71 -51.23 47.02
C CYS A 156 -29.15 -50.87 47.44
N SER A 157 -30.09 -51.09 46.51
CA SER A 157 -31.46 -51.64 46.59
C SER A 157 -32.45 -51.29 47.73
N PRO A 158 -33.77 -51.40 47.43
CA PRO A 158 -34.85 -50.81 48.21
C PRO A 158 -35.44 -51.80 49.23
N ASP A 159 -35.84 -51.31 50.41
CA ASP A 159 -37.12 -51.63 51.06
C ASP A 159 -37.22 -51.08 52.50
N LYS A 160 -38.45 -50.68 52.86
CA LYS A 160 -39.02 -50.52 54.21
C LYS A 160 -38.64 -49.27 55.00
N SER A 161 -39.57 -48.31 55.04
CA SER A 161 -39.80 -47.45 56.20
C SER A 161 -41.13 -47.83 56.85
N HIS A 162 -41.10 -48.10 58.16
CA HIS A 162 -42.27 -48.09 59.02
C HIS A 162 -42.28 -46.75 59.79
N VAL A 163 -43.45 -46.09 59.74
CA VAL A 163 -44.13 -45.47 60.90
C VAL A 163 -43.47 -44.26 61.55
N CYS A 164 -44.08 -43.07 61.38
CA CYS A 164 -44.95 -42.50 62.42
C CYS A 164 -45.64 -41.22 61.91
N CYS A 165 -46.95 -41.29 61.67
CA CYS A 165 -47.87 -40.17 61.80
C CYS A 165 -49.24 -40.75 62.14
N PHE A 166 -49.67 -40.46 63.36
CA PHE A 166 -51.03 -40.63 63.86
C PHE A 166 -52.05 -40.05 62.85
N LYS A 167 -52.99 -40.88 62.41
CA LYS A 167 -54.29 -40.41 61.92
C LYS A 167 -55.37 -41.15 62.70
N ASN A 168 -56.10 -40.37 63.47
CA ASN A 168 -57.26 -40.77 64.23
C ASN A 168 -58.36 -41.30 63.32
N SER A 169 -59.01 -42.30 63.86
CA SER A 169 -60.27 -42.93 63.47
C SER A 169 -61.41 -41.92 63.27
N GLU A 170 -62.03 -41.95 62.09
CA GLU A 170 -63.45 -41.63 61.91
C GLU A 170 -64.15 -42.91 61.47
N THR A 171 -64.40 -43.81 62.43
CA THR A 171 -65.40 -44.86 62.28
C THR A 171 -66.76 -44.27 62.57
N LYS A 172 -67.49 -44.02 61.49
CA LYS A 172 -68.93 -43.78 61.47
C LYS A 172 -69.63 -44.94 62.19
N LEU A 173 -70.10 -44.69 63.42
CA LEU A 173 -70.88 -45.62 64.23
C LEU A 173 -72.34 -45.56 63.75
N ASP A 174 -72.65 -46.25 62.65
CA ASP A 174 -74.02 -46.63 62.35
C ASP A 174 -74.39 -47.81 63.27
N LEU A 175 -75.13 -47.52 64.33
CA LEU A 175 -75.66 -48.51 65.27
C LEU A 175 -76.70 -49.38 64.55
N ASN A 176 -76.27 -50.55 64.10
CA ASN A 176 -77.15 -51.56 63.52
C ASN A 176 -78.11 -52.09 64.60
N TRP A 177 -79.40 -51.79 64.45
CA TRP A 177 -80.48 -52.22 65.35
C TRP A 177 -80.57 -53.74 65.47
N GLU A 178 -80.14 -54.47 64.44
CA GLU A 178 -80.13 -55.94 64.41
C GLU A 178 -79.06 -56.55 65.33
N ASP A 179 -77.95 -55.85 65.58
CA ASP A 179 -76.86 -56.31 66.45
C ASP A 179 -77.17 -56.06 67.94
N PHE A 180 -78.01 -55.06 68.23
CA PHE A 180 -78.60 -54.81 69.55
C PHE A 180 -79.69 -55.84 69.89
N VAL A 181 -80.55 -56.19 68.93
CA VAL A 181 -81.56 -57.24 69.07
C VAL A 181 -80.92 -58.63 69.26
N LEU A 182 -79.83 -58.92 68.55
CA LEU A 182 -79.05 -60.17 68.73
C LEU A 182 -78.32 -60.25 70.07
N LYS A 183 -77.86 -59.11 70.64
CA LYS A 183 -77.29 -59.05 71.99
C LYS A 183 -78.35 -59.13 73.08
N LEU A 184 -79.53 -58.52 72.90
CA LEU A 184 -80.67 -58.65 73.82
C LEU A 184 -81.24 -60.09 73.82
N ALA A 185 -81.33 -60.75 72.67
CA ALA A 185 -81.76 -62.15 72.56
C ALA A 185 -80.77 -63.13 73.23
N LYS A 186 -79.45 -62.83 73.17
CA LYS A 186 -78.39 -63.58 73.88
C LYS A 186 -78.35 -63.31 75.38
N ILE A 187 -78.78 -62.14 75.85
CA ILE A 187 -78.85 -61.79 77.29
C ILE A 187 -80.11 -62.37 77.95
N LEU A 188 -81.20 -62.54 77.20
CA LEU A 188 -82.45 -63.12 77.71
C LEU A 188 -82.47 -64.66 77.79
N THR A 189 -81.45 -65.36 77.25
CA THR A 189 -81.44 -66.84 77.21
C THR A 189 -80.24 -67.43 77.95
N ILE A 190 -80.35 -67.52 79.28
CA ILE A 190 -79.53 -68.33 80.21
C ILE A 190 -78.44 -67.54 80.97
N LYS A 191 -78.84 -66.98 82.11
CA LYS A 191 -78.05 -66.94 83.34
C LYS A 191 -78.98 -66.82 84.57
N VAL A 192 -79.80 -67.83 84.79
CA VAL A 192 -80.44 -68.06 86.09
C VAL A 192 -79.56 -69.04 86.86
N ASN A 193 -78.96 -68.53 87.93
CA ASN A 193 -78.12 -69.28 88.85
C ASN A 193 -78.91 -70.37 89.57
N ALA A 194 -78.18 -71.43 89.92
CA ALA A 194 -78.50 -72.30 91.03
C ALA A 194 -78.82 -71.46 92.29
N VAL A 195 -80.09 -71.46 92.68
CA VAL A 195 -80.54 -71.23 94.05
C VAL A 195 -81.50 -72.36 94.39
N LYS A 196 -80.97 -73.36 95.10
CA LYS A 196 -81.79 -74.30 95.88
C LYS A 196 -82.07 -73.64 97.22
N THR A 197 -83.22 -73.00 97.35
CA THR A 197 -83.99 -72.93 98.60
C THR A 197 -85.47 -73.02 98.25
N SER A 198 -86.24 -73.57 99.17
CA SER A 198 -87.53 -74.22 98.97
C SER A 198 -88.62 -73.36 98.28
N LYS A 199 -89.22 -73.95 97.23
CA LYS A 199 -90.56 -73.66 96.67
C LYS A 199 -90.76 -72.31 95.94
N GLY A 200 -90.43 -72.31 94.64
CA GLY A 200 -91.26 -71.84 93.51
C GLY A 200 -91.82 -70.40 93.44
N ALA A 201 -91.41 -69.65 92.41
CA ALA A 201 -92.15 -68.51 91.83
C ALA A 201 -92.37 -68.85 90.33
N ILE A 202 -93.53 -69.38 89.93
CA ILE A 202 -94.78 -68.69 89.55
C ILE A 202 -94.55 -67.74 88.36
N THR A 203 -94.75 -68.29 87.16
CA THR A 203 -94.87 -67.54 85.90
C THR A 203 -96.29 -66.96 85.79
N ALA A 204 -96.48 -65.83 85.10
CA ALA A 204 -97.75 -65.10 84.94
C ALA A 204 -98.95 -65.90 84.39
N LYS A 205 -98.76 -67.16 83.96
CA LYS A 205 -99.86 -68.12 83.70
C LYS A 205 -100.46 -68.76 84.96
N GLN A 206 -99.68 -68.91 86.04
CA GLN A 206 -100.16 -69.44 87.33
C GLN A 206 -100.83 -68.37 88.21
N VAL A 207 -100.58 -67.08 87.96
CA VAL A 207 -101.31 -65.97 88.63
C VAL A 207 -102.72 -65.81 88.04
N LEU A 208 -102.92 -66.11 86.74
CA LEU A 208 -104.24 -66.05 86.11
C LEU A 208 -105.16 -67.22 86.53
N GLU A 209 -104.57 -68.39 86.78
CA GLU A 209 -105.29 -69.60 87.23
C GLU A 209 -105.73 -69.47 88.70
N VAL A 210 -104.88 -68.91 89.58
CA VAL A 210 -105.23 -68.64 90.99
C VAL A 210 -106.27 -67.53 91.14
N VAL A 211 -106.30 -66.52 90.26
CA VAL A 211 -107.34 -65.48 90.24
C VAL A 211 -108.68 -66.02 89.74
N GLN A 212 -108.68 -66.93 88.75
CA GLN A 212 -109.90 -67.58 88.25
C GLN A 212 -110.46 -68.64 89.23
N GLU A 213 -109.62 -69.27 90.04
CA GLU A 213 -110.05 -70.24 91.06
C GLU A 213 -110.57 -69.58 92.35
N LEU A 214 -110.11 -68.36 92.67
CA LEU A 214 -110.64 -67.54 93.77
C LEU A 214 -111.96 -66.82 93.41
N GLU A 215 -112.21 -66.48 92.14
CA GLU A 215 -113.53 -66.00 91.70
C GLU A 215 -114.58 -67.11 91.66
N LYS A 216 -114.19 -68.34 91.31
CA LYS A 216 -115.09 -69.52 91.32
C LYS A 216 -115.46 -69.97 92.74
N ASN A 217 -114.56 -69.81 93.71
CA ASN A 217 -114.84 -70.09 95.12
C ASN A 217 -115.56 -68.94 95.85
N ARG A 218 -115.43 -67.68 95.38
CA ARG A 218 -116.20 -66.54 95.90
C ARG A 218 -117.65 -66.49 95.35
N ALA A 219 -117.91 -67.13 94.22
CA ALA A 219 -119.26 -67.29 93.66
C ALA A 219 -120.07 -68.46 94.27
N ALA A 220 -119.44 -69.34 95.07
CA ALA A 220 -120.11 -70.48 95.71
C ALA A 220 -120.52 -70.26 97.19
N ASP A 221 -119.92 -69.28 97.88
CA ASP A 221 -120.15 -69.00 99.31
C ASP A 221 -121.12 -67.82 99.59
N ILE A 222 -121.72 -67.21 98.55
CA ILE A 222 -122.70 -66.12 98.69
C ILE A 222 -124.15 -66.60 98.48
N ASN A 223 -124.39 -67.89 98.24
CA ASN A 223 -125.75 -68.44 97.98
C ASN A 223 -126.18 -69.53 98.98
N LYS A 224 -125.83 -69.38 100.26
CA LYS A 224 -126.27 -70.26 101.36
C LYS A 224 -126.38 -69.53 102.70
N LYS A 225 -127.10 -68.41 102.71
CA LYS A 225 -127.76 -67.83 103.89
C LYS A 225 -128.74 -66.77 103.40
N ASN A 226 -129.97 -66.84 103.92
CA ASN A 226 -131.12 -65.97 103.65
C ASN A 226 -132.09 -66.53 102.61
N ASN A 227 -132.90 -67.50 103.06
CA ASN A 227 -134.36 -67.45 102.91
C ASN A 227 -134.97 -68.57 103.76
N THR A 228 -135.51 -68.19 104.91
CA THR A 228 -136.83 -68.59 105.45
C THR A 228 -136.87 -68.17 106.92
N GLU A 229 -137.13 -66.89 107.13
CA GLU A 229 -137.90 -66.46 108.29
C GLU A 229 -139.39 -66.71 108.01
N ASN A 230 -140.10 -67.06 109.07
CA ASN A 230 -141.53 -66.91 109.26
C ASN A 230 -142.44 -67.92 108.56
N ASP A 231 -142.73 -69.00 109.29
CA ASP A 231 -144.14 -69.35 109.52
C ASP A 231 -144.32 -70.12 110.83
N SER A 232 -145.38 -69.76 111.55
CA SER A 232 -145.98 -70.44 112.73
C SER A 232 -145.61 -69.92 114.12
N ILE A 233 -146.04 -68.69 114.39
CA ILE A 233 -146.58 -68.30 115.71
C ILE A 233 -148.08 -68.65 115.73
N LEU A 234 -148.59 -69.09 116.89
CA LEU A 234 -150.00 -69.32 117.32
C LEU A 234 -150.60 -70.73 117.18
N ASN A 235 -150.58 -71.47 118.30
CA ASN A 235 -151.72 -72.15 118.95
C ASN A 235 -151.15 -73.16 119.98
N PHE A 236 -151.53 -73.27 121.26
CA PHE A 236 -152.73 -72.89 121.96
C PHE A 236 -152.44 -72.61 123.46
N LYS A 237 -153.33 -71.79 124.01
CA LYS A 237 -153.39 -71.09 125.29
C LYS A 237 -154.00 -71.91 126.45
N LYS A 238 -153.34 -71.91 127.62
CA LYS A 238 -153.83 -71.84 129.04
C LYS A 238 -152.64 -72.28 129.95
N ASN A 239 -152.09 -71.54 130.92
CA ASN A 239 -152.63 -70.66 131.96
C ASN A 239 -151.52 -69.73 132.54
N ILE A 240 -151.87 -68.46 132.82
CA ILE A 240 -151.57 -67.63 134.03
C ILE A 240 -150.11 -67.43 134.53
N SER A 241 -149.55 -66.21 134.38
CA SER A 241 -149.08 -65.26 135.46
C SER A 241 -148.03 -64.21 134.97
N ALA A 242 -147.79 -63.13 135.74
CA ALA A 242 -147.73 -61.73 135.26
C ALA A 242 -146.39 -60.94 135.22
N GLU A 243 -145.18 -61.53 135.29
CA GLU A 243 -143.94 -60.73 135.49
C GLU A 243 -142.98 -60.61 134.26
N ASP A 244 -143.14 -61.44 133.23
CA ASP A 244 -142.07 -61.65 132.21
C ASP A 244 -142.10 -60.74 130.97
N THR A 245 -143.15 -59.93 130.79
CA THR A 245 -143.30 -59.09 129.58
C THR A 245 -142.44 -57.82 129.60
N ASN A 246 -142.17 -57.26 130.79
CA ASN A 246 -141.35 -56.05 130.91
C ASN A 246 -139.86 -56.31 130.66
N LYS A 247 -139.34 -57.46 131.09
CA LYS A 247 -137.91 -57.81 130.92
C LYS A 247 -137.51 -58.01 129.46
N LYS A 248 -138.41 -58.53 128.62
CA LYS A 248 -138.14 -58.72 127.19
C LYS A 248 -138.07 -57.40 126.43
N LEU A 249 -138.83 -56.39 126.85
CA LEU A 249 -138.80 -55.07 126.21
C LEU A 249 -137.46 -54.35 126.49
N GLU A 250 -136.93 -54.50 127.70
CA GLU A 250 -135.67 -53.91 128.14
C GLU A 250 -134.45 -54.52 127.42
N LEU A 251 -134.44 -55.85 127.20
CA LEU A 251 -133.39 -56.52 126.43
C LEU A 251 -133.34 -56.07 124.97
N VAL A 252 -134.48 -55.92 124.30
CA VAL A 252 -134.55 -55.45 122.90
C VAL A 252 -134.06 -54.01 122.77
N ILE A 253 -134.32 -53.16 123.77
CA ILE A 253 -133.82 -51.78 123.81
C ILE A 253 -132.30 -51.77 123.96
N GLU A 254 -131.72 -52.63 124.80
CA GLU A 254 -130.25 -52.70 124.96
C GLU A 254 -129.56 -53.30 123.73
N GLU A 255 -130.15 -54.30 123.07
CA GLU A 255 -129.64 -54.85 121.80
C GLU A 255 -129.68 -53.80 120.68
N LYS A 256 -130.77 -53.01 120.60
CA LYS A 256 -130.85 -51.87 119.68
C LYS A 256 -129.79 -50.82 119.98
N ARG A 257 -129.55 -50.52 121.26
CA ARG A 257 -128.50 -49.58 121.71
C ARG A 257 -127.10 -50.08 121.36
N GLN A 258 -126.85 -51.39 121.47
CA GLN A 258 -125.59 -52.01 121.06
C GLN A 258 -125.39 -51.95 119.54
N LEU A 259 -126.42 -52.25 118.74
CA LEU A 259 -126.35 -52.12 117.29
C LEU A 259 -126.20 -50.67 116.82
N GLU A 260 -126.82 -49.72 117.50
CA GLU A 260 -126.61 -48.28 117.24
C GLU A 260 -125.18 -47.86 117.56
N LEU A 261 -124.59 -48.36 118.65
CA LEU A 261 -123.17 -48.15 118.97
C LEU A 261 -122.23 -48.81 117.95
N GLU A 262 -122.53 -50.01 117.48
CA GLU A 262 -121.75 -50.68 116.43
C GLU A 262 -121.87 -49.96 115.08
N TYR A 263 -123.06 -49.43 114.75
CA TYR A 263 -123.29 -48.63 113.56
C TYR A 263 -122.55 -47.29 113.63
N GLU A 264 -122.63 -46.57 114.75
CA GLU A 264 -121.86 -45.35 114.98
C GLU A 264 -120.35 -45.61 114.96
N ASN A 265 -119.88 -46.70 115.55
CA ASN A 265 -118.46 -47.05 115.53
C ASN A 265 -117.99 -47.50 114.13
N LEU A 266 -118.86 -48.13 113.35
CA LEU A 266 -118.59 -48.42 111.95
C LEU A 266 -118.61 -47.15 111.10
N LEU A 267 -119.53 -46.23 111.37
CA LEU A 267 -119.59 -44.93 110.72
C LEU A 267 -118.34 -44.12 111.04
N GLU A 268 -117.91 -44.07 112.30
CA GLU A 268 -116.67 -43.41 112.73
C GLU A 268 -115.45 -44.07 112.08
N LYS A 269 -115.42 -45.40 111.93
CA LYS A 269 -114.37 -46.10 111.17
C LYS A 269 -114.43 -45.76 109.68
N VAL A 270 -115.61 -45.66 109.09
CA VAL A 270 -115.81 -45.28 107.69
C VAL A 270 -115.42 -43.81 107.48
N GLU A 271 -115.73 -42.92 108.40
CA GLU A 271 -115.31 -41.51 108.39
C GLU A 271 -113.81 -41.38 108.59
N LYS A 272 -113.21 -42.14 109.51
CA LYS A 272 -111.75 -42.24 109.67
C LYS A 272 -111.08 -42.80 108.41
N MET A 273 -111.63 -43.85 107.81
CA MET A 273 -111.13 -44.40 106.54
C MET A 273 -111.32 -43.41 105.39
N GLN A 274 -112.45 -42.70 105.31
CA GLN A 274 -112.71 -41.69 104.30
C GLN A 274 -111.77 -40.50 104.47
N SER A 275 -111.51 -40.07 105.71
CA SER A 275 -110.54 -39.02 106.05
C SER A 275 -109.12 -39.46 105.67
N VAL A 276 -108.72 -40.68 106.03
CA VAL A 276 -107.41 -41.26 105.67
C VAL A 276 -107.27 -41.44 104.16
N VAL A 277 -108.31 -41.89 103.46
CA VAL A 277 -108.32 -42.04 102.00
C VAL A 277 -108.29 -40.67 101.32
N LYS A 278 -109.08 -39.69 101.77
CA LYS A 278 -109.01 -38.31 101.25
C LYS A 278 -107.64 -37.69 101.49
N ALA A 279 -107.06 -37.89 102.66
CA ALA A 279 -105.71 -37.42 102.98
C ALA A 279 -104.65 -38.13 102.13
N LYS A 280 -104.75 -39.45 101.92
CA LYS A 280 -103.87 -40.21 101.04
C LYS A 280 -104.03 -39.82 99.57
N MET A 281 -105.26 -39.70 99.06
CA MET A 281 -105.52 -39.25 97.69
C MET A 281 -105.03 -37.82 97.47
N LYS A 282 -105.18 -36.94 98.46
CA LYS A 282 -104.63 -35.59 98.40
C LYS A 282 -103.10 -35.61 98.39
N ALA A 283 -102.48 -36.37 99.29
CA ALA A 283 -101.02 -36.53 99.32
C ALA A 283 -100.46 -37.18 98.05
N GLU A 284 -101.16 -38.16 97.48
CA GLU A 284 -100.79 -38.83 96.23
C GLU A 284 -100.99 -37.91 95.01
N SER A 285 -102.06 -37.11 94.99
CA SER A 285 -102.24 -36.07 93.96
C SER A 285 -101.14 -35.01 94.04
N GLU A 286 -100.82 -34.53 95.24
CA GLU A 286 -99.73 -33.56 95.45
C GLU A 286 -98.38 -34.15 95.04
N GLU A 287 -98.14 -35.44 95.29
CA GLU A 287 -96.91 -36.13 94.86
C GLU A 287 -96.87 -36.34 93.33
N ILE A 288 -98.00 -36.69 92.70
CA ILE A 288 -98.11 -36.77 91.24
C ILE A 288 -97.85 -35.39 90.61
N ASP A 289 -98.38 -34.32 91.20
CA ASP A 289 -98.17 -32.95 90.71
C ASP A 289 -96.70 -32.53 90.86
N ARG A 290 -96.02 -32.87 91.97
CA ARG A 290 -94.58 -32.67 92.13
C ARG A 290 -93.76 -33.44 91.10
N LEU A 291 -94.09 -34.72 90.86
CA LEU A 291 -93.40 -35.53 89.85
C LEU A 291 -93.62 -34.99 88.44
N ARG A 292 -94.80 -34.44 88.14
CA ARG A 292 -95.07 -33.76 86.87
C ARG A 292 -94.24 -32.48 86.72
N GLU A 293 -94.19 -31.66 87.75
CA GLU A 293 -93.37 -30.45 87.76
C GLU A 293 -91.88 -30.81 87.57
N GLN A 294 -91.38 -31.82 88.28
CA GLN A 294 -90.02 -32.32 88.11
C GLN A 294 -89.77 -32.83 86.69
N LYS A 295 -90.72 -33.57 86.10
CA LYS A 295 -90.59 -34.06 84.73
C LYS A 295 -90.58 -32.92 83.70
N VAL A 296 -91.32 -31.83 83.93
CA VAL A 296 -91.28 -30.63 83.09
C VAL A 296 -89.91 -29.96 83.18
N LEU A 297 -89.39 -29.77 84.40
CA LEU A 297 -88.05 -29.21 84.63
C LEU A 297 -86.95 -30.06 83.97
N ASP A 298 -87.00 -31.38 84.13
CA ASP A 298 -86.06 -32.30 83.48
C ASP A 298 -86.20 -32.27 81.96
N SER A 299 -87.43 -32.16 81.44
CA SER A 299 -87.68 -32.02 80.00
C SER A 299 -87.10 -30.73 79.44
N ASP A 300 -87.22 -29.61 80.16
CA ASP A 300 -86.66 -28.34 79.72
C ASP A 300 -85.13 -28.36 79.82
N ARG A 301 -84.57 -29.00 80.85
CA ARG A 301 -83.13 -29.23 80.95
C ARG A 301 -82.59 -30.08 79.80
N ILE A 302 -83.32 -31.11 79.38
CA ILE A 302 -82.95 -31.94 78.23
C ILE A 302 -82.98 -31.11 76.93
N LYS A 303 -83.98 -30.23 76.76
CA LYS A 303 -84.02 -29.32 75.59
C LYS A 303 -82.83 -28.38 75.58
N ASP A 304 -82.49 -27.76 76.71
CA ASP A 304 -81.35 -26.86 76.83
C ASP A 304 -80.02 -27.59 76.52
N LEU A 305 -79.84 -28.78 77.07
CA LEU A 305 -78.66 -29.61 76.81
C LEU A 305 -78.60 -30.05 75.33
N SER A 306 -79.74 -30.38 74.73
CA SER A 306 -79.80 -30.74 73.31
C SER A 306 -79.44 -29.54 72.41
N ALA A 307 -79.95 -28.36 72.72
CA ALA A 307 -79.61 -27.12 72.02
C ALA A 307 -78.12 -26.77 72.17
N GLN A 308 -77.53 -27.00 73.35
CA GLN A 308 -76.08 -26.83 73.55
C GLN A 308 -75.28 -27.84 72.73
N ILE A 309 -75.67 -29.12 72.72
CA ILE A 309 -75.02 -30.15 71.90
C ILE A 309 -75.10 -29.79 70.42
N GLU A 310 -76.24 -29.30 69.95
CA GLU A 310 -76.43 -28.91 68.56
C GLU A 310 -75.62 -27.66 68.21
N GLY A 311 -75.54 -26.68 69.12
CA GLY A 311 -74.66 -25.52 69.01
C GLY A 311 -73.18 -25.91 68.95
N TYR A 312 -72.72 -26.80 69.84
CA TYR A 312 -71.36 -27.35 69.80
C TYR A 312 -71.11 -28.17 68.52
N SER A 313 -72.10 -28.92 68.03
CA SER A 313 -72.00 -29.66 66.77
C SER A 313 -71.85 -28.73 65.57
N SER A 314 -72.62 -27.65 65.51
CA SER A 314 -72.50 -26.62 64.49
C SER A 314 -71.13 -25.96 64.54
N LEU A 315 -70.69 -25.52 65.73
CA LEU A 315 -69.38 -24.90 65.90
C LEU A 315 -68.25 -25.84 65.49
N ASN A 316 -68.35 -27.14 65.82
CA ASN A 316 -67.34 -28.12 65.46
C ASN A 316 -67.29 -28.35 63.93
N LYS A 317 -68.44 -28.33 63.25
CA LYS A 317 -68.50 -28.35 61.78
C LYS A 317 -67.86 -27.11 61.16
N ASP A 318 -68.14 -25.91 61.70
CA ASP A 318 -67.56 -24.66 61.22
C ASP A 318 -66.04 -24.63 61.43
N LEU A 319 -65.56 -25.07 62.60
CA LEU A 319 -64.13 -25.22 62.87
C LEU A 319 -63.47 -26.24 61.95
N GLN A 320 -64.15 -27.36 61.65
CA GLN A 320 -63.64 -28.37 60.72
C GLN A 320 -63.57 -27.82 59.29
N ALA A 321 -64.57 -27.03 58.85
CA ALA A 321 -64.56 -26.36 57.56
C ALA A 321 -63.41 -25.33 57.46
N GLN A 322 -63.22 -24.49 58.48
CA GLN A 322 -62.10 -23.55 58.54
C GLN A 322 -60.75 -24.26 58.54
N LEU A 323 -60.62 -25.39 59.25
CA LEU A 323 -59.39 -26.16 59.30
C LEU A 323 -59.05 -26.81 57.94
N VAL A 324 -60.06 -27.27 57.19
CA VAL A 324 -59.89 -27.76 55.82
C VAL A 324 -59.49 -26.61 54.88
N GLN A 325 -60.13 -25.45 55.00
CA GLN A 325 -59.78 -24.27 54.22
C GLN A 325 -58.33 -23.82 54.48
N CYS A 326 -57.93 -23.65 55.74
CA CYS A 326 -56.56 -23.29 56.10
C CYS A 326 -55.53 -24.32 55.60
N LYS A 327 -55.87 -25.62 55.62
CA LYS A 327 -55.00 -26.67 55.05
C LYS A 327 -54.87 -26.55 53.53
N SER A 328 -55.96 -26.24 52.83
CA SER A 328 -55.94 -26.01 51.38
C SER A 328 -55.09 -24.79 51.03
N GLU A 329 -55.29 -23.67 51.73
CA GLU A 329 -54.52 -22.44 51.54
C GLU A 329 -53.03 -22.65 51.86
N LEU A 330 -52.71 -23.39 52.92
CA LEU A 330 -51.34 -23.76 53.25
C LEU A 330 -50.70 -24.61 52.15
N SER A 331 -51.44 -25.58 51.60
CA SER A 331 -50.96 -26.42 50.50
C SER A 331 -50.71 -25.61 49.23
N GLN A 332 -51.62 -24.70 48.88
CA GLN A 332 -51.46 -23.80 47.73
C GLN A 332 -50.28 -22.85 47.92
N SER A 333 -50.12 -22.28 49.11
CA SER A 333 -48.97 -21.44 49.45
C SER A 333 -47.65 -22.22 49.34
N GLN A 334 -47.63 -23.46 49.84
CA GLN A 334 -46.46 -24.32 49.73
C GLN A 334 -46.11 -24.66 48.27
N GLU A 335 -47.10 -24.96 47.42
CA GLU A 335 -46.90 -25.16 45.99
C GLU A 335 -46.36 -23.91 45.29
N ASN A 336 -46.93 -22.73 45.60
CA ASN A 336 -46.47 -21.46 45.08
C ASN A 336 -45.02 -21.15 45.48
N VAL A 337 -44.63 -21.44 46.73
CA VAL A 337 -43.26 -21.27 47.20
C VAL A 337 -42.29 -22.15 46.41
N VAL A 338 -42.63 -23.42 46.17
CA VAL A 338 -41.80 -24.33 45.36
C VAL A 338 -41.69 -23.84 43.92
N MET A 339 -42.78 -23.39 43.32
CA MET A 339 -42.78 -22.82 41.97
C MET A 339 -41.92 -21.55 41.86
N LEU A 340 -42.02 -20.64 42.83
CA LEU A 340 -41.21 -19.43 42.88
C LEU A 340 -39.71 -19.74 43.10
N GLN A 341 -39.40 -20.74 43.93
CA GLN A 341 -38.02 -21.21 44.12
C GLN A 341 -37.46 -21.76 42.80
N TYR A 342 -38.23 -22.57 42.09
CA TYR A 342 -37.82 -23.11 40.79
C TYR A 342 -37.60 -22.01 39.74
N GLN A 343 -38.50 -21.02 39.67
CA GLN A 343 -38.34 -19.87 38.78
C GLN A 343 -37.10 -19.05 39.13
N TYR A 344 -36.87 -18.80 40.41
CA TYR A 344 -35.69 -18.08 40.90
C TYR A 344 -34.39 -18.82 40.56
N GLU A 345 -34.34 -20.14 40.71
CA GLU A 345 -33.17 -20.94 40.32
C GLU A 345 -32.89 -20.87 38.81
N ILE A 346 -33.94 -20.92 37.98
CA ILE A 346 -33.80 -20.74 36.52
C ILE A 346 -33.27 -19.34 36.21
N GLU A 347 -33.83 -18.31 36.80
CA GLU A 347 -33.43 -16.92 36.56
C GLU A 347 -31.98 -16.69 37.03
N GLN A 348 -31.59 -17.23 38.18
CA GLN A 348 -30.22 -17.18 38.66
C GLN A 348 -29.25 -17.90 37.70
N ARG A 349 -29.65 -19.06 37.18
CA ARG A 349 -28.84 -19.79 36.20
C ARG A 349 -28.71 -19.04 34.87
N ASN A 350 -29.80 -18.41 34.41
CA ASN A 350 -29.81 -17.60 33.20
C ASN A 350 -28.96 -16.33 33.37
N ALA A 351 -29.04 -15.66 34.52
CA ALA A 351 -28.21 -14.51 34.85
C ALA A 351 -26.72 -14.89 34.88
N LEU A 352 -26.38 -16.04 35.48
CA LEU A 352 -25.00 -16.54 35.49
C LEU A 352 -24.51 -16.85 34.07
N LYS A 353 -25.34 -17.50 33.25
CA LYS A 353 -25.00 -17.81 31.85
C LYS A 353 -24.81 -16.53 31.03
N SER A 354 -25.72 -15.56 31.14
CA SER A 354 -25.61 -14.25 30.48
C SER A 354 -24.34 -13.51 30.92
N SER A 355 -24.01 -13.53 32.21
CA SER A 355 -22.75 -12.96 32.72
C SER A 355 -21.52 -13.65 32.12
N GLN A 356 -21.54 -14.97 31.99
CA GLN A 356 -20.45 -15.73 31.39
C GLN A 356 -20.34 -15.46 29.88
N ASP A 357 -21.46 -15.39 29.16
CA ASP A 357 -21.50 -15.06 27.74
C ASP A 357 -20.99 -13.63 27.49
N PHE A 358 -21.32 -12.69 28.39
CA PHE A 358 -20.80 -11.32 28.36
C PHE A 358 -19.28 -11.27 28.61
N GLU A 359 -18.77 -12.04 29.58
CA GLU A 359 -17.34 -12.14 29.87
C GLU A 359 -16.57 -12.78 28.70
N ASN A 360 -17.13 -13.82 28.07
CA ASN A 360 -16.59 -14.44 26.87
C ASN A 360 -16.57 -13.45 25.69
N ALA A 361 -17.64 -12.69 25.48
CA ALA A 361 -17.70 -11.66 24.45
C ALA A 361 -16.65 -10.57 24.69
N LYS A 362 -16.50 -10.11 25.94
CA LYS A 362 -15.45 -9.16 26.34
C LYS A 362 -14.07 -9.71 26.04
N PHE A 363 -13.79 -10.96 26.38
CA PHE A 363 -12.51 -11.62 26.10
C PHE A 363 -12.22 -11.71 24.60
N GLU A 364 -13.21 -12.06 23.78
CA GLU A 364 -13.08 -12.08 22.31
C GLU A 364 -12.83 -10.68 21.74
N PHE A 365 -13.50 -9.65 22.26
CA PHE A 365 -13.22 -8.26 21.86
C PHE A 365 -11.82 -7.81 22.27
N GLU A 366 -11.36 -8.15 23.47
CA GLU A 366 -10.01 -7.83 23.96
C GLU A 366 -8.95 -8.52 23.10
N LYS A 367 -9.15 -9.79 22.75
CA LYS A 367 -8.30 -10.53 21.81
C LYS A 367 -8.25 -9.90 20.42
N LYS A 368 -9.40 -9.47 19.88
CA LYS A 368 -9.46 -8.74 18.60
C LYS A 368 -8.74 -7.40 18.68
N PHE A 369 -8.93 -6.66 19.77
CA PHE A 369 -8.27 -5.38 20.01
C PHE A 369 -6.75 -5.54 20.09
N ASP A 370 -6.26 -6.56 20.79
CA ASP A 370 -4.84 -6.90 20.81
C ASP A 370 -4.34 -7.34 19.43
N GLY A 371 -5.17 -8.01 18.64
CA GLY A 371 -4.90 -8.32 17.23
C GLY A 371 -4.65 -7.05 16.42
N TYR A 372 -5.59 -6.10 16.46
CA TYR A 372 -5.46 -4.82 15.78
C TYR A 372 -4.28 -3.98 16.28
N ARG A 373 -4.01 -4.00 17.59
CA ARG A 373 -2.83 -3.31 18.16
C ARG A 373 -1.53 -3.85 17.57
N ARG A 374 -1.37 -5.18 17.49
CA ARG A 374 -0.18 -5.80 16.88
C ARG A 374 -0.08 -5.48 15.39
N GLU A 375 -1.19 -5.51 14.67
CA GLU A 375 -1.21 -5.15 13.24
C GLU A 375 -0.80 -3.69 13.02
N LEU A 376 -1.28 -2.78 13.86
CA LEU A 376 -0.91 -1.36 13.83
C LEU A 376 0.57 -1.15 14.16
N GLU A 377 1.12 -1.89 15.12
CA GLU A 377 2.55 -1.89 15.44
C GLU A 377 3.40 -2.38 14.24
N LEU A 378 3.01 -3.48 13.60
CA LEU A 378 3.67 -3.98 12.38
C LEU A 378 3.60 -2.98 11.20
N LEU A 379 2.44 -2.33 11.01
CA LEU A 379 2.27 -1.26 10.02
C LEU A 379 3.16 -0.06 10.32
N ASN A 380 3.28 0.32 11.59
CA ASN A 380 4.13 1.42 12.02
C ASN A 380 5.62 1.10 11.85
N ASP A 381 6.04 -0.13 12.15
CA ASP A 381 7.40 -0.61 11.89
C ASP A 381 7.72 -0.64 10.39
N SER A 382 6.77 -1.10 9.57
CA SER A 382 6.89 -1.07 8.11
C SER A 382 7.01 0.36 7.58
N LYS A 383 6.18 1.27 8.09
CA LYS A 383 6.23 2.71 7.77
C LYS A 383 7.58 3.30 8.16
N SER A 384 8.07 3.07 9.37
CA SER A 384 9.39 3.53 9.84
C SER A 384 10.52 2.99 8.95
N ASN A 385 10.46 1.72 8.55
CA ASN A 385 11.43 1.13 7.62
C ASN A 385 11.39 1.81 6.24
N LEU A 386 10.19 2.09 5.70
CA LEU A 386 10.04 2.82 4.45
C LEU A 386 10.52 4.26 4.54
N GLU A 387 10.26 4.95 5.66
CA GLU A 387 10.77 6.29 5.94
C GLU A 387 12.30 6.30 6.01
N ASN A 388 12.91 5.33 6.69
CA ASN A 388 14.37 5.16 6.74
C ASN A 388 14.97 4.90 5.34
N LYS A 389 14.34 4.05 4.53
CA LYS A 389 14.77 3.81 3.14
C LYS A 389 14.61 5.06 2.27
N ASN A 390 13.53 5.81 2.45
CA ASN A 390 13.31 7.06 1.73
C ASN A 390 14.40 8.09 2.13
N PHE A 391 14.72 8.20 3.41
CA PHE A 391 15.81 9.04 3.89
C PHE A 391 17.17 8.63 3.30
N GLN A 392 17.48 7.32 3.26
CA GLN A 392 18.70 6.81 2.61
C GLN A 392 18.73 7.17 1.12
N LEU A 393 17.64 6.94 0.39
CA LEU A 393 17.54 7.31 -1.03
C LEU A 393 17.69 8.82 -1.25
N GLN A 394 17.15 9.66 -0.36
CA GLN A 394 17.34 11.11 -0.43
C GLN A 394 18.81 11.50 -0.20
N MET A 395 19.49 10.86 0.75
CA MET A 395 20.93 11.06 0.94
C MET A 395 21.72 10.62 -0.30
N ASP A 396 21.40 9.46 -0.88
CA ASP A 396 22.07 8.94 -2.08
C ASP A 396 21.86 9.87 -3.29
N VAL A 397 20.63 10.38 -3.48
CA VAL A 397 20.32 11.37 -4.53
C VAL A 397 21.10 12.65 -4.30
N SER A 398 21.17 13.16 -3.07
CA SER A 398 21.96 14.34 -2.73
C SER A 398 23.45 14.12 -3.01
N ASN A 399 23.98 12.95 -2.64
CA ASN A 399 25.36 12.57 -2.93
C ASN A 399 25.63 12.49 -4.43
N LEU A 400 24.74 11.87 -5.21
CA LEU A 400 24.86 11.80 -6.67
C LEU A 400 24.79 13.18 -7.33
N LEU A 401 23.92 14.08 -6.85
CA LEU A 401 23.87 15.47 -7.31
C LEU A 401 25.17 16.22 -7.01
N ASN A 402 25.74 16.06 -5.82
CA ASN A 402 27.02 16.66 -5.46
C ASN A 402 28.16 16.12 -6.36
N VAL A 403 28.18 14.81 -6.62
CA VAL A 403 29.15 14.20 -7.54
C VAL A 403 28.96 14.72 -8.96
N GLN A 404 27.72 14.82 -9.44
CA GLN A 404 27.42 15.36 -10.76
C GLN A 404 27.86 16.83 -10.89
N GLN A 405 27.62 17.64 -9.86
CA GLN A 405 28.08 19.02 -9.82
C GLN A 405 29.60 19.10 -9.86
N ALA A 406 30.31 18.30 -9.07
CA ALA A 406 31.78 18.23 -9.11
C ALA A 406 32.31 17.84 -10.50
N TRP A 407 31.68 16.88 -11.18
CA TRP A 407 32.02 16.53 -12.56
C TRP A 407 31.74 17.68 -13.55
N ALA A 408 30.66 18.43 -13.36
CA ALA A 408 30.34 19.58 -14.19
C ALA A 408 31.34 20.73 -13.98
N GLU A 409 31.77 20.96 -12.74
CA GLU A 409 32.82 21.92 -12.38
C GLU A 409 34.17 21.52 -12.98
N GLU A 410 34.57 20.25 -12.84
CA GLU A 410 35.80 19.70 -13.45
C GLU A 410 35.78 19.84 -14.98
N LYS A 411 34.65 19.49 -15.62
CA LYS A 411 34.46 19.69 -17.06
C LYS A 411 34.53 21.16 -17.44
N GLY A 412 33.97 22.05 -16.63
CA GLY A 412 34.07 23.50 -16.80
C GLY A 412 35.53 23.97 -16.75
N MET A 413 36.28 23.52 -15.76
CA MET A 413 37.71 23.80 -15.62
C MET A 413 38.50 23.29 -16.83
N GLN A 414 38.28 22.05 -17.25
CA GLN A 414 38.92 21.48 -18.46
C GLN A 414 38.56 22.26 -19.73
N ASN A 415 37.31 22.70 -19.88
CA ASN A 415 36.93 23.54 -21.02
C ASN A 415 37.64 24.90 -20.98
N THR A 416 37.79 25.51 -19.80
CA THR A 416 38.55 26.76 -19.68
C THR A 416 40.03 26.57 -19.98
N THR A 417 40.65 25.45 -19.55
CA THR A 417 42.05 25.16 -19.90
C THR A 417 42.21 24.89 -21.39
N ILE A 418 41.28 24.15 -22.02
CA ILE A 418 41.24 23.96 -23.48
C ILE A 418 41.12 25.31 -24.19
N SER A 419 40.19 26.17 -23.79
CA SER A 419 40.01 27.51 -24.38
C SER A 419 41.25 28.39 -24.23
N ASN A 420 41.92 28.33 -23.08
CA ASN A 420 43.17 29.06 -22.84
C ASN A 420 44.31 28.52 -23.72
N LEU A 421 44.42 27.20 -23.85
CA LEU A 421 45.41 26.57 -24.74
C LEU A 421 45.14 26.87 -26.21
N GLN A 422 43.88 26.88 -26.64
CA GLN A 422 43.47 27.29 -27.99
C GLN A 422 43.82 28.76 -28.22
N SER A 423 43.50 29.65 -27.29
CA SER A 423 43.86 31.07 -27.41
C SER A 423 45.38 31.28 -27.45
N ALA A 424 46.14 30.50 -26.66
CA ALA A 424 47.60 30.53 -26.70
C ALA A 424 48.15 29.99 -28.03
N LEU A 425 47.53 28.94 -28.58
CA LEU A 425 47.89 28.39 -29.89
C LEU A 425 47.58 29.37 -31.02
N ASP A 426 46.41 30.01 -31.02
CA ASP A 426 46.02 31.03 -31.99
C ASP A 426 46.96 32.24 -31.90
N SER A 427 47.33 32.66 -30.69
CA SER A 427 48.32 33.73 -30.48
C SER A 427 49.71 33.34 -31.00
N LEU A 428 50.16 32.11 -30.76
CA LEU A 428 51.43 31.60 -31.32
C LEU A 428 51.37 31.48 -32.85
N GLN A 429 50.24 31.04 -33.39
CA GLN A 429 50.05 30.95 -34.83
C GLN A 429 50.07 32.34 -35.46
N HIS A 430 49.34 33.31 -34.88
CA HIS A 430 49.39 34.70 -35.34
C HIS A 430 50.76 35.34 -35.18
N ALA A 431 51.50 35.04 -34.11
CA ALA A 431 52.88 35.51 -33.95
C ALA A 431 53.79 34.94 -35.03
N ASN A 432 53.66 33.64 -35.36
CA ASN A 432 54.42 33.00 -36.42
C ASN A 432 54.01 33.50 -37.82
N GLU A 433 52.72 33.67 -38.09
CA GLU A 433 52.20 34.30 -39.31
C GLU A 433 52.71 35.74 -39.45
N SER A 434 52.74 36.51 -38.37
CA SER A 434 53.33 37.85 -38.36
C SER A 434 54.83 37.81 -38.62
N GLU A 435 55.58 36.93 -37.95
CA GLU A 435 57.03 36.78 -38.16
C GLU A 435 57.35 36.36 -39.59
N THR A 436 56.60 35.40 -40.15
CA THR A 436 56.75 34.96 -41.54
C THR A 436 56.39 36.06 -42.52
N ASN A 437 55.33 36.83 -42.28
CA ASN A 437 54.98 38.01 -43.09
C ASN A 437 56.05 39.09 -43.00
N ASP A 438 56.59 39.39 -41.81
CA ASP A 438 57.68 40.34 -41.62
C ASP A 438 58.95 39.89 -42.37
N LEU A 439 59.24 38.59 -42.36
CA LEU A 439 60.34 38.01 -43.14
C LEU A 439 60.08 38.11 -44.65
N ILE A 440 58.86 37.83 -45.10
CA ILE A 440 58.46 38.01 -46.50
C ILE A 440 58.60 39.47 -46.90
N GLU A 441 58.11 40.42 -46.10
CA GLU A 441 58.23 41.85 -46.36
C GLU A 441 59.71 42.27 -46.44
N LYS A 442 60.56 41.79 -45.52
CA LYS A 442 62.01 42.01 -45.59
C LYS A 442 62.60 41.46 -46.88
N PHE A 443 62.23 40.24 -47.29
CA PHE A 443 62.68 39.65 -48.55
C PHE A 443 62.14 40.38 -49.78
N GLU A 444 60.91 40.91 -49.73
CA GLU A 444 60.34 41.73 -50.81
C GLU A 444 61.05 43.08 -50.92
N ILE A 445 61.37 43.72 -49.80
CA ILE A 445 62.19 44.93 -49.74
C ILE A 445 63.57 44.64 -50.33
N GLU A 446 64.26 43.58 -49.88
CA GLU A 446 65.57 43.19 -50.40
C GLU A 446 65.51 42.89 -51.90
N LYS A 447 64.52 42.13 -52.35
CA LYS A 447 64.27 41.84 -53.76
C LYS A 447 64.04 43.12 -54.56
N SER A 448 63.23 44.05 -54.05
CA SER A 448 62.97 45.33 -54.72
C SER A 448 64.22 46.20 -54.81
N ALA A 449 65.04 46.22 -53.76
CA ALA A 449 66.33 46.92 -53.74
C ALA A 449 67.32 46.32 -54.74
N LEU A 450 67.42 44.98 -54.81
CA LEU A 450 68.24 44.28 -55.80
C LEU A 450 67.74 44.52 -57.22
N LEU A 451 66.42 44.53 -57.46
CA LEU A 451 65.85 44.87 -58.75
C LEU A 451 66.15 46.32 -59.15
N SER A 452 66.11 47.26 -58.20
CA SER A 452 66.53 48.66 -58.43
C SER A 452 68.02 48.73 -58.76
N GLN A 453 68.87 48.03 -58.03
CA GLN A 453 70.31 47.95 -58.34
C GLN A 453 70.57 47.35 -59.72
N ILE A 454 69.84 46.31 -60.11
CA ILE A 454 69.91 45.73 -61.47
C ILE A 454 69.47 46.77 -62.50
N ALA A 455 68.41 47.53 -62.25
CA ALA A 455 67.95 48.58 -63.15
C ALA A 455 68.99 49.72 -63.26
N ASP A 456 69.60 50.13 -62.15
CA ASP A 456 70.66 51.14 -62.13
C ASP A 456 71.91 50.65 -62.87
N LEU A 457 72.34 49.41 -62.67
CA LEU A 457 73.45 48.80 -63.41
C LEU A 457 73.13 48.68 -64.91
N ARG A 458 71.89 48.32 -65.28
CA ARG A 458 71.45 48.33 -66.68
C ARG A 458 71.49 49.73 -67.27
N ASN A 459 71.00 50.74 -66.56
CA ASN A 459 71.06 52.14 -67.00
C ASN A 459 72.52 52.61 -67.15
N GLN A 460 73.41 52.23 -66.24
CA GLN A 460 74.85 52.50 -66.36
C GLN A 460 75.45 51.80 -67.57
N LEU A 461 75.07 50.56 -67.85
CA LEU A 461 75.53 49.80 -69.00
C LEU A 461 75.04 50.44 -70.31
N ASP A 462 73.77 50.85 -70.40
CA ASP A 462 73.21 51.59 -71.53
C ASP A 462 73.91 52.94 -71.73
N LEU A 463 74.22 53.66 -70.65
CA LEU A 463 74.99 54.92 -70.71
C LEU A 463 76.42 54.68 -71.21
N LEU A 464 77.09 53.62 -70.76
CA LEU A 464 78.42 53.24 -71.24
C LEU A 464 78.39 52.76 -72.69
N GLU A 465 77.36 52.03 -73.09
CA GLU A 465 77.16 51.59 -74.47
C GLU A 465 76.92 52.79 -75.39
N LYS A 466 76.07 53.74 -75.00
CA LYS A 466 75.93 55.03 -75.71
C LYS A 466 77.24 55.80 -75.77
N LYS A 467 77.95 55.93 -74.65
CA LYS A 467 79.25 56.62 -74.62
C LYS A 467 80.29 55.97 -75.53
N LYS A 468 80.32 54.63 -75.59
CA LYS A 468 81.20 53.87 -76.49
C LYS A 468 80.81 54.04 -77.95
N LEU A 469 79.51 54.04 -78.25
CA LEU A 469 78.99 54.28 -79.60
C LEU A 469 79.32 55.71 -80.06
N ASP A 470 79.08 56.71 -79.23
CA ASP A 470 79.36 58.12 -79.55
C ASP A 470 80.86 58.39 -79.68
N SER A 471 81.71 57.85 -78.80
CA SER A 471 83.17 58.04 -78.88
C SER A 471 83.80 57.30 -80.05
N SER A 472 83.23 56.18 -80.49
CA SER A 472 83.70 55.47 -81.70
C SER A 472 83.26 56.20 -82.97
N LEU A 473 82.03 56.72 -83.00
CA LEU A 473 81.52 57.46 -84.15
C LEU A 473 82.23 58.80 -84.35
N GLU A 474 82.51 59.55 -83.29
CA GLU A 474 83.22 60.84 -83.40
C GLU A 474 84.65 60.66 -83.93
N VAL A 475 85.39 59.65 -83.45
CA VAL A 475 86.77 59.39 -83.91
C VAL A 475 86.79 58.92 -85.37
N ASP A 476 85.82 58.13 -85.81
CA ASP A 476 85.71 57.69 -87.20
C ASP A 476 85.26 58.81 -88.15
N ILE A 477 84.44 59.76 -87.68
CA ILE A 477 84.00 60.93 -88.47
C ILE A 477 85.12 61.98 -88.59
N GLU A 478 85.87 62.26 -87.52
CA GLU A 478 86.98 63.21 -87.54
C GLU A 478 88.13 62.72 -88.44
N SER A 479 88.44 61.42 -88.40
CA SER A 479 89.45 60.81 -89.28
C SER A 479 89.02 60.77 -90.75
N TYR A 480 87.74 60.48 -91.04
CA TYR A 480 87.19 60.50 -92.40
C TYR A 480 87.17 61.91 -93.01
N ASN A 481 86.85 62.95 -92.23
CA ASN A 481 86.84 64.33 -92.70
C ASN A 481 88.25 64.87 -92.96
N SER A 482 89.23 64.52 -92.13
CA SER A 482 90.65 64.86 -92.35
C SER A 482 91.20 64.23 -93.65
N LEU A 483 90.86 62.98 -93.92
CA LEU A 483 91.28 62.27 -95.14
C LEU A 483 90.65 62.87 -96.41
N LYS A 484 89.38 63.30 -96.34
CA LYS A 484 88.67 63.98 -97.44
C LYS A 484 89.27 65.36 -97.75
N ALA A 485 89.74 66.09 -96.74
CA ALA A 485 90.40 67.38 -96.94
C ALA A 485 91.74 67.23 -97.69
N GLN A 486 92.56 66.22 -97.34
CA GLN A 486 93.83 65.94 -98.02
C GLN A 486 93.65 65.53 -99.48
N PHE A 487 92.60 64.76 -99.81
CA PHE A 487 92.33 64.35 -101.19
C PHE A 487 91.95 65.53 -102.11
N ASN A 488 91.18 66.49 -101.60
CA ASN A 488 90.80 67.69 -102.37
C ASN A 488 92.00 68.61 -102.66
N GLU A 489 92.96 68.71 -101.74
CA GLU A 489 94.19 69.49 -101.95
C GLU A 489 95.08 68.88 -103.04
N GLN A 490 95.20 67.55 -103.07
CA GLN A 490 95.91 66.83 -104.14
C GLN A 490 95.22 66.94 -105.51
N SER A 491 93.90 66.99 -105.56
CA SER A 491 93.16 67.19 -106.82
C SER A 491 93.34 68.60 -107.41
N SER A 492 93.43 69.63 -106.56
CA SER A 492 93.69 71.03 -106.95
C SER A 492 95.09 71.22 -107.56
N THR A 493 96.12 70.60 -106.98
CA THR A 493 97.50 70.68 -107.49
C THR A 493 97.67 69.98 -108.84
N ILE A 494 96.98 68.85 -109.05
CA ILE A 494 96.95 68.14 -110.35
C ILE A 494 96.28 68.99 -111.45
N ALA A 495 95.23 69.75 -111.13
CA ALA A 495 94.58 70.65 -112.09
C ALA A 495 95.51 71.80 -112.54
N GLN A 496 96.29 72.38 -111.63
CA GLN A 496 97.24 73.46 -111.94
C GLN A 496 98.41 72.99 -112.83
N LEU A 497 98.89 71.75 -112.63
CA LEU A 497 99.95 71.16 -113.46
C LEU A 497 99.46 70.85 -114.89
N ARG A 498 98.19 70.45 -115.05
CA ARG A 498 97.57 70.23 -116.39
C ARG A 498 97.45 71.53 -117.20
N GLN A 499 97.13 72.66 -116.56
CA GLN A 499 97.04 73.95 -117.26
C GLN A 499 98.40 74.46 -117.75
N LYS A 500 99.47 74.24 -116.96
CA LYS A 500 100.85 74.58 -117.36
C LYS A 500 101.37 73.74 -118.54
N ALA A 501 101.01 72.46 -118.60
CA ALA A 501 101.44 71.57 -119.69
C ALA A 501 100.79 71.93 -121.05
N SER A 502 99.53 72.35 -121.06
CA SER A 502 98.80 72.73 -122.28
C SER A 502 99.36 73.98 -122.96
N LEU A 503 99.81 74.98 -122.17
CA LEU A 503 100.41 76.22 -122.69
C LEU A 503 101.78 76.01 -123.35
N TYR A 504 102.59 75.07 -122.84
CA TYR A 504 103.89 74.73 -123.44
C TYR A 504 103.73 74.03 -124.80
N LEU A 505 102.68 73.22 -124.96
CA LEU A 505 102.42 72.46 -126.19
C LEU A 505 102.00 73.38 -127.35
N LEU A 506 101.18 74.42 -127.08
CA LEU A 506 100.76 75.40 -128.10
C LEU A 506 101.92 76.29 -128.58
N ARG A 507 102.87 76.63 -127.69
CA ARG A 507 104.04 77.47 -128.02
C ARG A 507 105.07 76.73 -128.88
N LEU A 508 105.22 75.41 -128.66
CA LEU A 508 106.10 74.55 -129.45
C LEU A 508 105.57 74.30 -130.87
N GLN A 509 104.24 74.25 -131.04
CA GLN A 509 103.59 73.99 -132.33
C GLN A 509 103.70 75.19 -133.30
N PHE A 510 103.65 76.43 -132.79
CA PHE A 510 103.83 77.64 -133.60
C PHE A 510 105.28 77.84 -134.08
N TYR A 511 106.25 77.46 -133.24
CA TYR A 511 107.69 77.59 -133.55
C TYR A 511 108.15 76.60 -134.64
N LEU A 512 107.62 75.37 -134.63
CA LEU A 512 107.91 74.36 -135.65
C LEU A 512 107.34 74.73 -137.03
N LEU A 513 106.19 75.40 -137.09
CA LEU A 513 105.54 75.77 -138.35
C LEU A 513 106.28 76.89 -139.12
N LEU A 514 106.94 77.81 -138.40
CA LEU A 514 107.75 78.89 -139.00
C LEU A 514 109.06 78.36 -139.59
N ILE A 515 109.66 77.32 -139.00
CA ILE A 515 110.93 76.72 -139.46
C ILE A 515 110.73 75.86 -140.72
N VAL A 516 109.59 75.17 -140.82
CA VAL A 516 109.28 74.31 -141.98
C VAL A 516 109.09 75.13 -143.27
N ILE A 517 108.56 76.37 -143.17
CA ILE A 517 108.34 77.25 -144.33
C ILE A 517 109.68 77.77 -144.89
N THR A 518 110.64 78.13 -144.03
CA THR A 518 111.96 78.66 -144.44
C THR A 518 112.91 77.56 -144.96
N LEU A 519 112.73 76.31 -144.56
CA LEU A 519 113.54 75.17 -145.01
C LEU A 519 113.13 74.65 -146.40
N ASN A 520 111.88 74.88 -146.80
CA ASN A 520 111.33 74.43 -148.09
C ASN A 520 111.91 75.20 -149.28
N ASP A 521 112.33 76.46 -149.09
CA ASP A 521 113.00 77.27 -150.11
C ASP A 521 114.44 76.83 -150.38
N HIS A 522 115.18 76.39 -149.35
CA HIS A 522 116.54 75.85 -149.55
C HIS A 522 116.55 74.39 -150.05
N LEU A 523 115.48 73.63 -149.82
CA LEU A 523 115.30 72.30 -150.36
C LEU A 523 114.94 72.33 -151.86
N ALA A 524 114.17 73.32 -152.33
CA ALA A 524 113.87 73.51 -153.75
C ALA A 524 115.10 73.88 -154.59
N GLU A 525 116.06 74.64 -154.02
CA GLU A 525 117.29 75.04 -154.71
C GLU A 525 118.36 73.92 -154.74
N THR A 526 118.35 73.01 -153.76
CA THR A 526 119.31 71.88 -153.70
C THR A 526 118.82 70.61 -154.40
N MET A 527 117.50 70.41 -154.51
CA MET A 527 116.89 69.35 -155.34
C MET A 527 117.16 69.52 -156.85
N ARG A 528 117.69 70.66 -157.30
CA ARG A 528 118.19 70.87 -158.67
C ARG A 528 119.66 70.42 -158.86
N ARG A 529 120.42 70.22 -157.77
CA ARG A 529 121.80 69.72 -157.80
C ARG A 529 121.93 68.22 -157.46
N LEU A 530 120.88 67.61 -156.92
CA LEU A 530 120.76 66.16 -156.76
C LEU A 530 120.19 65.50 -158.04
N LYS A 531 120.83 65.79 -159.17
CA LYS A 531 120.67 65.05 -160.42
C LYS A 531 122.06 64.76 -160.98
N ASP A 532 122.75 63.86 -160.31
CA ASP A 532 123.68 62.85 -160.86
C ASP A 532 124.42 62.14 -159.72
N GLU A 533 124.65 60.84 -159.96
CA GLU A 533 125.52 59.88 -159.25
C GLU A 533 124.94 59.07 -158.07
N ASN A 534 124.68 57.80 -158.41
CA ASN A 534 124.37 56.62 -157.59
C ASN A 534 125.47 56.28 -156.55
N ASP A 535 125.14 55.44 -155.56
CA ASP A 535 125.57 54.03 -155.56
C ASP A 535 125.27 53.28 -154.25
N GLU A 536 124.64 52.10 -154.42
CA GLU A 536 124.03 51.22 -153.43
C GLU A 536 124.99 50.18 -152.78
N TYR A 537 126.32 50.36 -152.82
CA TYR A 537 127.27 49.30 -152.40
C TYR A 537 128.32 49.65 -151.34
N LEU A 538 128.19 50.78 -150.62
CA LEU A 538 129.24 51.24 -149.69
C LEU A 538 129.01 51.01 -148.19
N LEU A 539 127.81 50.61 -147.76
CA LEU A 539 127.55 50.37 -146.34
C LEU A 539 128.07 49.01 -145.84
N ASP A 540 128.18 48.00 -146.71
CA ASP A 540 128.68 46.67 -146.31
C ASP A 540 130.23 46.59 -146.23
N ARG A 541 130.96 47.39 -147.02
CA ARG A 541 132.44 47.33 -147.08
C ARG A 541 133.10 47.91 -145.82
N ARG A 542 132.53 48.96 -145.21
CA ARG A 542 133.09 49.61 -144.01
C ARG A 542 132.89 48.77 -142.75
N VAL A 543 131.75 48.08 -142.64
CA VAL A 543 131.43 47.22 -141.49
C VAL A 543 132.34 45.98 -141.48
N ILE A 544 132.46 45.28 -142.61
CA ILE A 544 133.30 44.06 -142.72
C ILE A 544 134.80 44.39 -142.53
N SER A 545 135.28 45.50 -143.08
CA SER A 545 136.68 45.92 -142.90
C SER A 545 137.01 46.23 -141.42
N SER A 546 136.07 46.81 -140.67
CA SER A 546 136.26 47.10 -139.24
C SER A 546 136.39 45.84 -138.40
N LEU A 547 135.59 44.81 -138.70
CA LEU A 547 135.59 43.52 -137.99
C LEU A 547 136.88 42.71 -138.27
N LEU A 548 137.38 42.71 -139.51
CA LEU A 548 138.65 42.06 -139.87
C LEU A 548 139.87 42.71 -139.22
N VAL A 549 139.91 44.05 -139.14
CA VAL A 549 140.98 44.78 -138.44
C VAL A 549 141.00 44.43 -136.96
N SER A 550 139.83 44.41 -136.31
CA SER A 550 139.73 44.04 -134.89
C SER A 550 140.21 42.61 -134.61
N PHE A 551 140.05 41.68 -135.56
CA PHE A 551 140.54 40.30 -135.41
C PHE A 551 142.07 40.19 -135.48
N PHE A 552 142.74 40.94 -136.38
CA PHE A 552 144.20 40.89 -136.51
C PHE A 552 144.94 41.68 -135.43
N SER A 553 144.32 42.69 -134.82
CA SER A 553 144.93 43.46 -133.73
C SER A 553 144.94 42.75 -132.36
N MET A 554 144.22 41.63 -132.21
CA MET A 554 144.15 40.89 -130.94
C MET A 554 145.33 39.92 -130.77
N LYS A 555 145.97 39.94 -129.60
CA LYS A 555 147.08 39.04 -129.24
C LYS A 555 146.57 37.59 -129.10
N TYR A 556 147.39 36.62 -129.54
CA TYR A 556 147.04 35.19 -129.55
C TYR A 556 146.79 34.68 -128.12
N GLY A 557 145.57 34.20 -127.84
CA GLY A 557 145.18 33.60 -126.55
C GLY A 557 143.96 34.25 -125.86
N ASP A 558 143.46 35.39 -126.35
CA ASP A 558 142.31 36.09 -125.76
C ASP A 558 140.97 35.45 -126.16
N SER A 559 140.10 35.18 -125.18
CA SER A 559 138.75 34.60 -125.34
C SER A 559 137.87 35.44 -126.27
N LYS A 560 138.05 36.76 -126.30
CA LYS A 560 137.27 37.68 -127.15
C LYS A 560 137.51 37.49 -128.65
N ARG A 561 138.64 36.90 -129.01
CA ARG A 561 138.97 36.61 -130.42
C ARG A 561 138.01 35.57 -131.02
N TYR A 562 137.49 34.67 -130.19
CA TYR A 562 136.53 33.64 -130.59
C TYR A 562 135.15 34.25 -130.90
N GLU A 563 134.69 35.19 -130.08
CA GLU A 563 133.43 35.91 -130.29
C GLU A 563 133.44 36.74 -131.59
N VAL A 564 134.56 37.41 -131.89
CA VAL A 564 134.72 38.16 -133.15
C VAL A 564 134.68 37.23 -134.36
N LEU A 565 135.26 36.02 -134.28
CA LEU A 565 135.16 35.02 -135.34
C LEU A 565 133.73 34.50 -135.53
N GLU A 566 133.01 34.30 -134.42
CA GLU A 566 131.61 33.89 -134.45
C GLU A 566 130.72 34.95 -135.12
N LEU A 567 130.98 36.23 -134.84
CA LEU A 567 130.25 37.34 -135.47
C LEU A 567 130.51 37.44 -136.98
N ILE A 568 131.76 37.26 -137.42
CA ILE A 568 132.12 37.24 -138.84
C ILE A 568 131.45 36.05 -139.56
N SER A 569 131.38 34.89 -138.91
CA SER A 569 130.70 33.71 -139.46
C SER A 569 129.20 33.95 -139.69
N LYS A 570 128.53 34.65 -138.77
CA LYS A 570 127.10 35.00 -138.88
C LYS A 570 126.82 36.03 -140.00
N ILE A 571 127.69 37.02 -140.20
CA ILE A 571 127.52 38.06 -141.23
C ILE A 571 127.81 37.50 -142.64
N LEU A 572 128.85 36.67 -142.79
CA LEU A 572 129.20 36.07 -144.09
C LEU A 572 128.47 34.76 -144.39
N GLN A 573 127.57 34.30 -143.51
CA GLN A 573 126.81 33.05 -143.65
C GLN A 573 127.69 31.84 -144.04
N LEU A 574 128.83 31.66 -143.36
CA LEU A 574 129.81 30.64 -143.73
C LEU A 574 129.30 29.22 -143.42
N ASN A 575 129.51 28.30 -144.36
CA ASN A 575 128.99 26.93 -144.28
C ASN A 575 129.86 26.05 -143.35
N GLU A 576 129.29 25.02 -142.71
CA GLU A 576 129.88 24.35 -141.55
C GLU A 576 131.26 23.71 -141.79
N GLN A 577 131.56 23.31 -143.03
CA GLN A 577 132.90 22.83 -143.41
C GLN A 577 133.98 23.91 -143.37
N GLN A 578 133.62 25.17 -143.61
CA GLN A 578 134.53 26.30 -143.51
C GLN A 578 134.78 26.67 -142.04
N ASN A 579 133.77 26.58 -141.17
CA ASN A 579 133.91 26.79 -139.72
C ASN A 579 134.91 25.80 -139.08
N GLN A 580 135.03 24.57 -139.59
CA GLN A 580 136.08 23.63 -139.16
C GLN A 580 137.50 24.08 -139.54
N LYS A 581 137.69 24.70 -140.71
CA LYS A 581 139.02 25.14 -141.18
C LYS A 581 139.54 26.38 -140.44
N ILE A 582 138.64 27.21 -139.92
CA ILE A 582 138.99 28.43 -139.16
C ILE A 582 139.10 28.12 -137.64
N GLY A 583 139.04 26.84 -137.25
CA GLY A 583 139.36 26.40 -135.89
C GLY A 583 138.24 26.60 -134.86
N LEU A 584 137.01 26.88 -135.29
CA LEU A 584 135.85 27.07 -134.40
C LEU A 584 135.23 25.75 -133.90
N ILE A 585 135.68 24.57 -134.36
CA ILE A 585 135.16 23.26 -133.93
C ILE A 585 136.33 22.26 -133.81
N ARG A 586 136.59 21.70 -132.62
CA ARG A 586 137.53 20.57 -132.43
C ARG A 586 136.83 19.21 -132.62
N LYS A 587 137.49 18.30 -133.32
CA LYS A 587 137.00 16.96 -133.73
C LYS A 587 137.11 15.93 -132.58
N ALA A 588 135.97 15.46 -132.06
CA ALA A 588 135.67 14.04 -131.77
C ALA A 588 134.29 13.87 -131.08
N GLY A 589 133.31 13.37 -131.85
CA GLY A 589 132.34 12.38 -131.37
C GLY A 589 131.14 12.80 -130.49
N LYS A 590 130.15 13.48 -131.09
CA LYS A 590 128.71 13.57 -130.70
C LYS A 590 128.35 13.36 -129.21
N GLN A 591 128.49 14.43 -128.45
CA GLN A 591 127.76 14.92 -127.27
C GLN A 591 128.32 16.36 -127.11
N SER A 592 127.62 17.42 -126.75
CA SER A 592 126.46 17.61 -125.89
C SER A 592 125.90 19.02 -126.16
N VAL A 593 124.57 19.16 -126.26
CA VAL A 593 123.67 19.65 -125.19
C VAL A 593 123.60 21.18 -125.12
N SER A 594 122.45 21.70 -125.56
CA SER A 594 121.75 22.78 -124.88
C SER A 594 120.25 22.44 -124.85
N ILE A 595 119.86 21.90 -123.69
CA ILE A 595 118.51 21.77 -123.14
C ILE A 595 118.14 23.18 -122.62
N SER A 596 117.03 23.82 -122.99
CA SER A 596 115.60 23.48 -122.77
C SER A 596 115.11 23.71 -121.34
N GLY A 597 114.01 24.45 -121.23
CA GLY A 597 113.04 24.37 -120.13
C GLY A 597 113.03 25.59 -119.20
N SER A 598 111.90 26.00 -118.63
CA SER A 598 110.53 25.46 -118.67
C SER A 598 109.59 26.49 -117.98
N ASP A 599 108.35 26.67 -118.43
CA ASP A 599 107.09 26.05 -117.93
C ASP A 599 106.52 26.74 -116.67
N ASN A 600 105.27 27.24 -116.67
CA ASN A 600 103.96 26.57 -116.66
C ASN A 600 103.51 26.05 -115.27
N ASP A 601 102.26 26.38 -114.99
CA ASP A 601 101.18 25.59 -114.38
C ASP A 601 100.86 25.59 -112.86
N LYS A 602 99.57 25.31 -112.69
CA LYS A 602 98.61 25.18 -111.59
C LYS A 602 98.97 24.43 -110.29
N THR A 603 98.16 24.77 -109.28
CA THR A 603 97.48 23.95 -108.24
C THR A 603 98.25 23.27 -107.09
N ASP A 604 97.58 23.36 -105.94
CA ASP A 604 97.53 22.48 -104.76
C ASP A 604 98.57 22.63 -103.63
N GLU A 605 97.99 22.93 -102.45
CA GLU A 605 98.60 22.86 -101.12
C GLU A 605 99.05 21.43 -100.77
N SER A 606 100.18 21.26 -100.08
CA SER A 606 100.48 20.04 -99.33
C SER A 606 101.58 20.25 -98.27
N ILE A 607 101.18 20.16 -97.00
CA ILE A 607 101.82 19.55 -95.79
C ILE A 607 103.33 19.72 -95.55
N SER A 608 104.18 19.72 -96.57
CA SER A 608 105.64 19.88 -96.47
C SER A 608 106.05 21.26 -95.92
N ASP A 609 105.29 22.31 -96.22
CA ASP A 609 105.57 23.66 -95.71
C ASP A 609 105.14 23.86 -94.24
N MET A 610 104.14 23.08 -93.82
CA MET A 610 103.78 22.90 -92.41
C MET A 610 104.87 22.12 -91.64
N TRP A 611 105.62 21.26 -92.33
CA TRP A 611 106.77 20.56 -91.77
C TRP A 611 108.03 21.43 -91.67
N ILE A 612 108.26 22.33 -92.64
CA ILE A 612 109.43 23.23 -92.63
C ILE A 612 109.30 24.28 -91.53
N SER A 613 108.11 24.86 -91.33
CA SER A 613 107.87 25.78 -90.20
C SER A 613 107.90 25.06 -88.84
N TYR A 614 107.48 23.80 -88.77
CA TYR A 614 107.66 22.97 -87.58
C TYR A 614 109.14 22.65 -87.29
N LEU A 615 110.02 22.57 -88.29
CA LEU A 615 111.47 22.46 -88.06
C LEU A 615 112.10 23.78 -87.57
N LEU A 616 111.47 24.93 -87.83
CA LEU A 616 111.84 26.21 -87.22
C LEU A 616 111.36 26.37 -85.77
N ARG A 617 110.45 25.50 -85.29
CA ARG A 617 110.07 25.39 -83.87
C ARG A 617 111.18 24.86 -82.97
N GLU A 618 112.27 24.27 -83.50
CA GLU A 618 113.17 23.47 -82.67
C GLU A 618 114.57 24.07 -82.42
N SER A 619 114.93 25.22 -83.01
CA SER A 619 116.33 25.69 -83.08
C SER A 619 116.72 26.95 -82.30
N SER A 620 115.91 27.44 -81.34
CA SER A 620 116.34 28.57 -80.48
C SER A 620 115.85 28.41 -79.04
N PRO A 621 116.74 28.05 -78.09
CA PRO A 621 116.37 27.80 -76.69
C PRO A 621 116.91 28.85 -75.70
N TYR A 622 116.17 29.01 -74.59
CA TYR A 622 116.52 29.55 -73.25
C TYR A 622 116.71 31.07 -73.03
N GLU A 623 115.96 31.64 -72.07
CA GLU A 623 116.48 31.81 -70.69
C GLU A 623 115.37 31.94 -69.64
N GLN A 624 115.70 31.52 -68.42
CA GLN A 624 114.84 31.09 -67.31
C GLN A 624 114.68 32.16 -66.22
N LYS A 625 113.65 31.91 -65.40
CA LYS A 625 113.54 32.18 -63.94
C LYS A 625 113.37 33.63 -63.47
#